data_AF-A0A8J4DBE4-F1
#
_entry.id   AF-A0A8J4DBE4-F1
#
_cell.length_a   1.000
_cell.length_b   1.000
_cell.length_c   1.000
_cell.angle_alpha   90.00
_cell.angle_beta   90.00
_cell.angle_gamma   90.00
#
_symmetry.space_group_name_H-M   'P 1'
#
loop_
_entity.id
_entity.type
_entity.pdbx_description
1 polymer ?
#
loop_
_entity_poly.entity_id
_entity_poly.type
_entity_poly.pdbx_seq_one_letter_code
_entity_poly.pdbx_strand_id
1 'polypeptide(L)'
;MGVVEGTSYTLIILAAFGVLAFVLYHVLTSLIFEPTAITCFNHTLERLKNDPRITVRIGGADDIRAWGTNAESRVARQQIPHHIYKDADGVEHVRIQFHIRGPSGNGVVNADMYKDAQGQWQYTYLIVDAYPASGSGTVPQRLVIVTPR
;
A
#
# COMPACT_ATOMS: atom_id res chain seq x y z
N MET A 1 -41.25 40.73 27.98
CA MET A 1 -40.55 41.08 26.73
C MET A 1 -39.06 40.97 27.02
N GLY A 2 -38.28 40.15 26.29
CA GLY A 2 -36.80 40.20 26.39
C GLY A 2 -36.02 38.93 26.76
N VAL A 3 -36.43 37.71 26.37
CA VAL A 3 -35.54 36.51 26.43
C VAL A 3 -35.31 35.86 25.06
N VAL A 4 -35.82 36.47 23.99
CA VAL A 4 -35.78 35.89 22.63
C VAL A 4 -34.53 36.35 21.86
N GLU A 5 -33.90 37.45 22.29
CA GLU A 5 -32.85 38.13 21.52
C GLU A 5 -31.43 37.58 21.75
N GLY A 6 -31.15 36.93 22.89
CA GLY A 6 -29.83 36.31 23.16
C GLY A 6 -29.75 34.82 22.82
N THR A 7 -30.85 34.11 23.01
CA THR A 7 -30.93 32.64 22.88
C THR A 7 -30.83 32.16 21.44
N SER A 8 -31.27 32.99 20.49
CA SER A 8 -31.19 32.71 19.05
C SER A 8 -29.73 32.63 18.56
N TYR A 9 -28.88 33.56 18.98
CA TYR A 9 -27.47 33.56 18.60
C TYR A 9 -26.71 32.39 19.23
N THR A 10 -26.98 32.05 20.49
CA THR A 10 -26.33 30.91 21.16
C THR A 10 -26.64 29.59 20.48
N LEU A 11 -27.89 29.38 20.03
CA LEU A 11 -28.28 28.17 19.29
C LEU A 11 -27.55 28.05 17.96
N ILE A 12 -27.42 29.15 17.21
CA ILE A 12 -26.72 29.18 15.94
C ILE A 12 -25.22 28.89 16.14
N ILE A 13 -24.62 29.48 17.19
CA ILE A 13 -23.21 29.26 17.53
C ILE A 13 -22.96 27.79 17.89
N LEU A 14 -23.82 27.19 18.71
CA LEU A 14 -23.71 25.77 19.07
C LEU A 14 -23.89 24.85 17.86
N ALA A 15 -24.85 25.15 16.97
CA ALA A 15 -25.04 24.41 15.73
C ALA A 15 -23.79 24.50 14.83
N ALA A 16 -23.20 25.68 14.70
CA ALA A 16 -21.97 25.88 13.92
C ALA A 16 -20.78 25.08 14.49
N PHE A 17 -20.60 25.06 15.82
CA PHE A 17 -19.59 24.23 16.45
C PHE A 17 -19.85 22.72 16.28
N GLY A 18 -21.12 22.29 16.31
CA GLY A 18 -21.49 20.90 16.05
C GLY A 18 -21.11 20.47 14.62
N VAL A 19 -21.42 21.28 13.62
CA VAL A 19 -21.04 21.02 12.22
C VAL A 19 -19.52 21.02 12.07
N LEU A 20 -18.83 21.98 12.68
CA LEU A 20 -17.36 22.05 12.64
C LEU A 20 -16.72 20.81 13.26
N ALA A 21 -17.19 20.38 14.42
CA ALA A 21 -16.70 19.18 15.10
C ALA A 21 -16.96 17.91 14.27
N PHE A 22 -18.12 17.81 13.63
CA PHE A 22 -18.45 16.69 12.75
C PHE A 22 -17.53 16.61 11.53
N VAL A 23 -17.32 17.74 10.84
CA VAL A 23 -16.41 17.81 9.69
C VAL A 23 -14.98 17.50 10.12
N LEU A 24 -14.53 18.08 11.23
CA LEU A 24 -13.19 17.81 11.75
C LEU A 24 -13.00 16.35 12.12
N TYR A 25 -13.98 15.72 12.77
CA TYR A 25 -13.96 14.29 13.08
C TYR A 25 -13.87 13.44 11.82
N HIS A 26 -14.67 13.76 10.80
CA HIS A 26 -14.67 13.03 9.54
C HIS A 26 -13.35 13.18 8.78
N VAL A 27 -12.75 14.38 8.79
CA VAL A 27 -11.44 14.61 8.16
C VAL A 27 -10.35 13.85 8.91
N LEU A 28 -10.27 14.00 10.25
CA LEU A 28 -9.26 13.31 11.05
C LEU A 28 -9.35 11.79 10.93
N THR A 29 -10.56 11.22 10.92
CA THR A 29 -10.74 9.78 10.72
C THR A 29 -10.33 9.35 9.31
N SER A 30 -10.65 10.14 8.28
CA SER A 30 -10.26 9.82 6.90
C SER A 30 -8.75 9.82 6.68
N LEU A 31 -7.99 10.66 7.39
CA LEU A 31 -6.52 10.74 7.31
C LEU A 31 -5.81 9.56 7.99
N ILE A 32 -6.44 8.90 8.98
CA ILE A 32 -5.87 7.75 9.69
C ILE A 32 -6.05 6.45 8.88
N PHE A 33 -6.95 6.44 7.90
CA PHE A 33 -6.99 5.41 6.87
C PHE A 33 -5.93 5.69 5.81
N GLU A 34 -4.66 5.63 6.22
CA GLU A 34 -3.55 5.54 5.29
C GLU A 34 -3.84 4.37 4.33
N PRO A 35 -3.66 4.56 3.01
CA PRO A 35 -3.98 3.51 2.05
C PRO A 35 -3.13 2.27 2.36
N THR A 36 -3.79 1.21 2.84
CA THR A 36 -3.18 -0.05 3.28
C THR A 36 -2.19 -0.61 2.25
N ALA A 37 -2.46 -0.38 0.97
CA ALA A 37 -1.61 -0.73 -0.15
C ALA A 37 -0.22 -0.04 -0.13
N ILE A 38 -0.12 1.23 0.27
CA ILE A 38 1.16 1.95 0.35
C ILE A 38 2.02 1.40 1.48
N THR A 39 1.41 1.15 2.65
CA THR A 39 2.11 0.52 3.77
C THR A 39 2.62 -0.87 3.40
N CYS A 40 1.79 -1.69 2.75
CA CYS A 40 2.18 -3.01 2.25
C CYS A 40 3.33 -2.92 1.23
N PHE A 41 3.27 -1.94 0.33
CA PHE A 41 4.31 -1.70 -0.67
C PHE A 41 5.67 -1.36 -0.02
N ASN A 42 5.70 -0.38 0.89
CA ASN A 42 6.94 0.01 1.58
C ASN A 42 7.51 -1.16 2.37
N HIS A 43 6.66 -1.86 3.13
CA HIS A 43 7.07 -3.03 3.91
C HIS A 43 7.63 -4.16 3.02
N THR A 44 7.01 -4.40 1.85
CA THR A 44 7.50 -5.39 0.88
C THR A 44 8.82 -4.96 0.26
N LEU A 45 8.96 -3.70 -0.13
CA LEU A 45 10.18 -3.18 -0.73
C LEU A 45 11.37 -3.27 0.22
N GLU A 46 11.20 -2.89 1.48
CA GLU A 46 12.23 -3.02 2.50
C GLU A 46 12.61 -4.50 2.72
N ARG A 47 11.61 -5.38 2.77
CA ARG A 47 11.85 -6.82 2.89
C ARG A 47 12.67 -7.37 1.71
N LEU A 48 12.38 -6.92 0.49
CA LEU A 48 13.10 -7.31 -0.72
C LEU A 48 14.54 -6.79 -0.75
N LYS A 49 14.77 -5.54 -0.33
CA LYS A 49 16.12 -4.94 -0.25
C LYS A 49 17.02 -5.68 0.75
N ASN A 50 16.42 -6.22 1.81
CA ASN A 50 17.11 -7.01 2.83
C ASN A 50 17.31 -8.47 2.44
N ASP A 51 16.68 -8.97 1.36
CA ASP A 51 16.82 -10.37 0.93
C ASP A 51 18.00 -10.54 -0.05
N PRO A 52 19.07 -11.25 0.32
CA PRO A 52 20.23 -11.45 -0.56
C PRO A 52 19.87 -12.16 -1.87
N ARG A 53 18.79 -12.96 -1.91
CA ARG A 53 18.34 -13.65 -3.13
C ARG A 53 17.91 -12.67 -4.21
N ILE A 54 17.42 -11.49 -3.82
CA ILE A 54 16.96 -10.42 -4.71
C ILE A 54 18.12 -9.50 -5.05
N THR A 55 18.90 -9.10 -4.04
CA THR A 55 20.02 -8.17 -4.20
C THR A 55 21.09 -8.71 -5.17
N VAL A 56 21.33 -10.02 -5.17
CA VAL A 56 22.29 -10.64 -6.12
C VAL A 56 21.79 -10.64 -7.58
N ARG A 57 20.47 -10.59 -7.82
CA ARG A 57 19.87 -10.73 -9.15
C ARG A 57 19.45 -9.41 -9.79
N ILE A 58 18.87 -8.52 -8.98
CA ILE A 58 18.37 -7.21 -9.44
C ILE A 58 19.46 -6.15 -9.26
N GLY A 59 20.23 -6.22 -8.16
CA GLY A 59 21.34 -5.33 -7.84
C GLY A 59 21.36 -4.91 -6.36
N GLY A 60 22.34 -4.10 -5.97
CA GLY A 60 22.53 -3.60 -4.60
C GLY A 60 21.29 -2.90 -4.04
N ALA A 61 21.04 -3.03 -2.73
CA ALA A 61 19.84 -2.51 -2.07
C ALA A 61 19.59 -1.01 -2.31
N ASP A 62 20.67 -0.23 -2.47
CA ASP A 62 20.64 1.21 -2.72
C ASP A 62 20.21 1.56 -4.16
N ASP A 63 20.41 0.65 -5.11
CA ASP A 63 20.11 0.86 -6.54
C ASP A 63 18.74 0.29 -6.97
N ILE A 64 18.05 -0.42 -6.07
CA ILE A 64 16.73 -0.98 -6.35
C ILE A 64 15.67 0.13 -6.30
N ARG A 65 15.08 0.42 -7.45
CA ARG A 65 13.93 1.29 -7.63
C ARG A 65 12.67 0.46 -7.82
N ALA A 66 11.54 0.93 -7.27
CA ALA A 66 10.25 0.27 -7.38
C ALA A 66 9.16 1.25 -7.80
N TRP A 67 8.19 0.79 -8.58
CA TRP A 67 7.05 1.58 -9.05
C TRP A 67 5.80 0.72 -9.21
N GLY A 68 4.63 1.27 -8.83
CA GLY A 68 3.35 0.55 -8.77
C GLY A 68 2.72 0.24 -10.13
N THR A 69 2.64 1.21 -11.04
CA THR A 69 1.97 1.03 -12.34
C THR A 69 2.77 1.69 -13.48
N ASN A 70 2.88 1.00 -14.62
CA ASN A 70 3.30 1.59 -15.89
C ASN A 70 2.12 2.32 -16.58
N ALA A 71 1.38 3.16 -15.86
CA ALA A 71 0.23 3.86 -16.44
C ALA A 71 0.69 5.08 -17.25
N GLU A 72 0.14 5.30 -18.44
CA GLU A 72 0.51 6.47 -19.27
C GLU A 72 0.08 7.80 -18.62
N SER A 73 -1.00 7.82 -17.83
CA SER A 73 -1.56 9.02 -17.20
C SER A 73 -0.89 9.39 -15.87
N ARG A 74 -0.51 10.67 -15.71
CA ARG A 74 0.15 11.22 -14.49
C ARG A 74 -0.62 10.93 -13.19
N VAL A 75 -1.95 10.88 -13.24
CA VAL A 75 -2.80 10.60 -12.07
C VAL A 75 -2.85 9.10 -11.76
N ALA A 76 -2.89 8.25 -12.79
CA ALA A 76 -2.89 6.79 -12.63
C ALA A 76 -1.52 6.21 -12.21
N ARG A 77 -0.41 6.93 -12.45
CA ARG A 77 0.94 6.57 -11.98
C ARG A 77 1.10 6.65 -10.47
N GLN A 78 0.25 7.40 -9.78
CA GLN A 78 0.31 7.57 -8.33
C GLN A 78 -0.45 6.46 -7.58
N GLN A 79 -1.19 5.60 -8.29
CA GLN A 79 -1.95 4.52 -7.69
C GLN A 79 -1.22 3.19 -7.88
N ILE A 80 -0.95 2.50 -6.78
CA ILE A 80 -0.46 1.12 -6.78
C ILE A 80 -1.68 0.23 -7.06
N PRO A 81 -1.63 -0.66 -8.07
CA PRO A 81 -2.72 -1.57 -8.35
C PRO A 81 -2.80 -2.54 -7.18
N HIS A 82 -3.88 -2.42 -6.42
CA HIS A 82 -4.12 -3.20 -5.22
C HIS A 82 -5.52 -3.79 -5.27
N HIS A 83 -5.66 -4.99 -4.74
CA HIS A 83 -6.94 -5.68 -4.60
C HIS A 83 -7.14 -6.04 -3.14
N ILE A 84 -8.15 -5.44 -2.53
CA ILE A 84 -8.54 -5.73 -1.15
C ILE A 84 -9.68 -6.73 -1.20
N TYR A 85 -9.49 -7.89 -0.57
CA TYR A 85 -10.51 -8.93 -0.47
C TYR A 85 -10.57 -9.47 0.95
N LYS A 86 -11.70 -10.08 1.30
CA LYS A 86 -11.86 -10.77 2.58
C LYS A 86 -11.87 -12.26 2.34
N ASP A 87 -11.11 -13.00 3.14
CA ASP A 87 -11.10 -14.46 3.08
C ASP A 87 -12.34 -15.06 3.77
N ALA A 88 -12.52 -16.38 3.68
CA ALA A 88 -13.61 -17.12 4.31
C ALA A 88 -13.66 -16.92 5.84
N ASP A 89 -12.50 -16.69 6.47
CA ASP A 89 -12.35 -16.39 7.89
C ASP A 89 -12.63 -14.92 8.24
N GLY A 90 -13.00 -14.09 7.25
CA GLY A 90 -13.32 -12.68 7.43
C GLY A 90 -12.10 -11.75 7.57
N VAL A 91 -10.89 -12.28 7.43
CA VAL A 91 -9.63 -11.52 7.46
C VAL A 91 -9.49 -10.70 6.18
N GLU A 92 -9.07 -9.43 6.30
CA GLU A 92 -8.80 -8.56 5.15
C GLU A 92 -7.39 -8.82 4.58
N HIS A 93 -7.36 -9.14 3.30
CA HIS A 93 -6.17 -9.35 2.51
C HIS A 93 -5.97 -8.22 1.53
N VAL A 94 -4.72 -7.81 1.36
CA VAL A 94 -4.29 -6.77 0.44
C VAL A 94 -3.28 -7.40 -0.51
N ARG A 95 -3.72 -7.60 -1.76
CA ARG A 95 -2.86 -8.03 -2.85
C ARG A 95 -2.30 -6.82 -3.56
N ILE A 96 -0.99 -6.76 -3.69
CA ILE A 96 -0.28 -5.71 -4.42
C ILE A 96 0.58 -6.31 -5.53
N GLN A 97 0.66 -5.59 -6.64
CA GLN A 97 1.60 -5.86 -7.71
C GLN A 97 2.38 -4.60 -8.03
N PHE A 98 3.69 -4.72 -8.15
CA PHE A 98 4.55 -3.61 -8.54
C PHE A 98 5.79 -4.11 -9.27
N HIS A 99 6.48 -3.23 -9.96
CA HIS A 99 7.71 -3.56 -10.65
C HIS A 99 8.92 -3.03 -9.89
N ILE A 100 10.03 -3.75 -10.00
CA ILE A 100 11.33 -3.38 -9.47
C ILE A 100 12.37 -3.32 -10.59
N ARG A 101 13.35 -2.44 -10.45
CA ARG A 101 14.45 -2.25 -11.40
C ARG A 101 15.74 -2.00 -10.65
N GLY A 102 16.79 -2.69 -11.08
CA GLY A 102 18.15 -2.43 -10.63
C GLY A 102 19.16 -2.52 -11.78
N PRO A 103 20.46 -2.38 -11.49
CA PRO A 103 21.54 -2.45 -12.47
C PRO A 103 21.63 -3.79 -13.20
N SER A 104 21.32 -4.90 -12.52
CA SER A 104 21.53 -6.26 -13.02
C SER A 104 20.28 -6.86 -13.69
N GLY A 105 19.11 -6.24 -13.50
CA GLY A 105 17.86 -6.74 -14.05
C GLY A 105 16.63 -5.96 -13.59
N ASN A 106 15.48 -6.40 -14.10
CA ASN A 106 14.17 -5.89 -13.71
C ASN A 106 13.34 -7.02 -13.10
N GLY A 107 12.25 -6.70 -12.42
CA GLY A 107 11.37 -7.72 -11.84
C GLY A 107 9.94 -7.24 -11.69
N VAL A 108 9.02 -8.20 -11.60
CA VAL A 108 7.65 -7.96 -11.15
C VAL A 108 7.45 -8.66 -9.82
N VAL A 109 6.95 -7.93 -8.84
CA VAL A 109 6.67 -8.42 -7.49
C VAL A 109 5.17 -8.58 -7.36
N ASN A 110 4.75 -9.76 -6.90
CA ASN A 110 3.39 -10.07 -6.50
C ASN A 110 3.41 -10.44 -5.02
N ALA A 111 2.70 -9.67 -4.20
CA ALA A 111 2.61 -9.91 -2.77
C ALA A 111 1.15 -9.89 -2.33
N ASP A 112 0.82 -10.76 -1.39
CA ASP A 112 -0.48 -10.82 -0.75
C ASP A 112 -0.27 -10.82 0.75
N MET A 113 -0.83 -9.82 1.42
CA MET A 113 -0.58 -9.52 2.82
C MET A 113 -1.88 -9.43 3.59
N TYR A 114 -1.86 -9.84 4.85
CA TYR A 114 -2.98 -9.70 5.77
C TYR A 114 -2.49 -9.18 7.11
N LYS A 115 -3.40 -8.59 7.89
CA LYS A 115 -3.11 -8.25 9.30
C LYS A 115 -3.50 -9.42 10.18
N ASP A 116 -2.57 -9.85 11.03
CA ASP A 116 -2.86 -10.84 12.05
C ASP A 116 -3.69 -10.26 13.21
N ALA A 117 -4.06 -11.11 14.18
CA ALA A 117 -4.80 -10.67 15.37
C ALA A 117 -4.03 -9.67 16.25
N GLN A 118 -2.71 -9.53 16.07
CA GLN A 118 -1.83 -8.60 16.77
C GLN A 118 -1.66 -7.28 15.98
N GLY A 119 -2.29 -7.16 14.81
CA GLY A 119 -2.18 -6.01 13.93
C GLY A 119 -0.87 -5.96 13.12
N GLN A 120 -0.07 -7.02 13.14
CA GLN A 120 1.17 -7.13 12.37
C GLN A 120 0.88 -7.58 10.94
N TRP A 121 1.63 -7.03 10.00
CA TRP A 121 1.52 -7.37 8.59
C TRP A 121 2.24 -8.68 8.30
N GLN A 122 1.49 -9.68 7.84
CA GLN A 122 2.01 -10.99 7.48
C GLN A 122 1.79 -11.26 5.98
N TYR A 123 2.71 -12.02 5.37
CA TYR A 123 2.60 -12.42 3.99
C TYR A 123 1.87 -13.77 3.87
N THR A 124 0.84 -13.81 3.05
CA THR A 124 0.30 -15.06 2.50
C THR A 124 1.28 -15.62 1.49
N TYR A 125 1.69 -14.79 0.52
CA TYR A 125 2.75 -15.14 -0.42
C TYR A 125 3.55 -13.90 -0.82
N LEU A 126 4.81 -14.12 -1.19
CA LEU A 126 5.67 -13.12 -1.78
C LEU A 126 6.47 -13.77 -2.91
N ILE A 127 6.14 -13.37 -4.13
CA ILE A 127 6.71 -13.93 -5.36
C ILE A 127 7.33 -12.81 -6.17
N VAL A 128 8.58 -13.00 -6.59
CA VAL A 128 9.28 -12.08 -7.47
C VAL A 128 9.65 -12.79 -8.75
N ASP A 129 9.14 -12.32 -9.87
CA ASP A 129 9.52 -12.78 -11.20
C ASP A 129 10.65 -11.85 -11.70
N ALA A 130 11.90 -12.31 -11.62
CA ALA A 130 13.08 -11.56 -12.00
C ALA A 130 13.48 -11.82 -13.47
N TYR A 131 13.83 -10.76 -14.18
CA TYR A 131 14.26 -10.75 -15.57
C TYR A 131 15.71 -10.26 -15.65
N PRO A 132 16.64 -11.09 -16.14
CA PRO A 132 18.04 -10.68 -16.32
C PRO A 132 18.16 -9.58 -17.38
N ALA A 133 19.14 -8.70 -17.24
CA ALA A 133 19.39 -7.62 -18.19
C ALA A 133 19.92 -8.10 -19.57
N SER A 134 20.56 -9.28 -19.63
CA SER A 134 21.09 -9.82 -20.89
C SER A 134 19.96 -10.42 -21.74
N GLY A 135 19.73 -9.86 -22.93
CA GLY A 135 18.62 -10.16 -23.83
C GLY A 135 18.58 -11.55 -24.48
N SER A 136 18.80 -12.63 -23.73
CA SER A 136 18.70 -14.01 -24.22
C SER A 136 17.47 -14.72 -23.62
N GLY A 137 16.41 -14.89 -24.41
CA GLY A 137 15.35 -15.89 -24.17
C GLY A 137 14.62 -15.80 -22.83
N THR A 138 13.64 -14.91 -22.76
CA THR A 138 12.89 -14.44 -21.58
C THR A 138 12.11 -15.53 -20.82
N VAL A 139 12.78 -16.31 -19.96
CA VAL A 139 12.10 -17.05 -18.90
C VAL A 139 12.26 -16.28 -17.59
N PRO A 140 11.18 -15.72 -17.01
CA PRO A 140 11.28 -15.10 -15.68
C PRO A 140 11.76 -16.13 -14.67
N GLN A 141 12.81 -15.78 -13.92
CA GLN A 141 13.19 -16.55 -12.75
C GLN A 141 12.23 -16.20 -11.63
N ARG A 142 11.25 -17.08 -11.41
CA ARG A 142 10.31 -16.97 -10.29
C ARG A 142 11.02 -17.32 -8.98
N LEU A 143 11.08 -16.35 -8.08
CA LEU A 143 11.59 -16.48 -6.73
C LEU A 143 10.43 -16.44 -5.75
N VAL A 144 10.16 -17.57 -5.11
CA VAL A 144 9.20 -17.64 -4.01
C VAL A 144 9.96 -17.33 -2.72
N ILE A 145 9.70 -16.15 -2.17
CA ILE A 145 10.32 -15.69 -0.91
C ILE A 145 9.51 -16.18 0.28
N VAL A 146 8.19 -16.07 0.17
CA VAL A 146 7.24 -16.64 1.14
C VAL A 146 6.32 -17.59 0.39
N THR A 147 6.33 -18.86 0.80
CA THR A 147 5.45 -19.88 0.25
C THR A 147 4.02 -19.63 0.71
N PRO A 148 3.01 -19.76 -0.18
CA PRO A 148 1.60 -19.75 0.24
C PRO A 148 1.37 -20.82 1.30
N ARG A 149 0.73 -20.42 2.41
CA ARG A 149 0.29 -21.32 3.46
C ARG A 149 -1.08 -21.89 3.15
#